data_AF-A0A9D7SKR0-F1
#
_entry.id   AF-A0A9D7SKR0-F1
#
_cell.length_a   1.000
_cell.length_b   1.000
_cell.length_c   1.000
_cell.angle_alpha   90.00
_cell.angle_beta   90.00
_cell.angle_gamma   90.00
#
_symmetry.space_group_name_H-M   'P 1'
#
loop_
_entity.id
_entity.type
_entity.pdbx_description
1 polymer ?
#
loop_
_entity_poly.entity_id
_entity_poly.type
_entity_poly.pdbx_seq_one_letter_code
_entity_poly.pdbx_strand_id
1 'polypeptide(L)'
;MSTEITVDASRGTALWGINLFRSDALSQLMNDLLHRERIGLLDEQCDKVKLALGEIVNIASSIPDGSWFRGTIWKELQDFADIYSHWNSHSGNDPDIVQRRQTELRKLRNKRNRIARRIRKNQHVLQNDLDLQLVDNMYAAFGKLAHSLPEVFVNLTKAVERFMNRKGD
;
A
#
# COMPACT_ATOMS: atom_id res chain seq x y z
N MET A 1 -22.45 -9.89 29.85
CA MET A 1 -20.97 -9.91 29.94
C MET A 1 -20.43 -9.57 28.56
N SER A 2 -19.91 -8.36 28.37
CA SER A 2 -19.20 -8.02 27.14
C SER A 2 -17.83 -8.68 27.23
N THR A 3 -17.58 -9.73 26.46
CA THR A 3 -16.23 -10.25 26.27
C THR A 3 -15.43 -9.14 25.60
N GLU A 4 -14.55 -8.51 26.36
CA GLU A 4 -13.58 -7.56 25.84
C GLU A 4 -12.72 -8.33 24.84
N ILE A 5 -12.90 -8.06 23.55
CA ILE A 5 -12.10 -8.70 22.51
C ILE A 5 -10.70 -8.10 22.62
N THR A 6 -9.78 -8.82 23.28
CA THR A 6 -8.38 -8.44 23.33
C THR A 6 -7.81 -8.46 21.92
N VAL A 7 -7.36 -7.30 21.46
CA VAL A 7 -6.76 -7.15 20.14
C VAL A 7 -5.30 -7.61 20.20
N ASP A 8 -4.97 -8.71 19.53
CA ASP A 8 -3.59 -9.19 19.43
C ASP A 8 -2.90 -8.60 18.19
N ALA A 9 -2.00 -7.64 18.44
CA ALA A 9 -1.13 -7.04 17.43
C ALA A 9 0.35 -7.37 17.68
N SER A 10 0.64 -8.50 18.31
CA SER A 10 1.99 -9.02 18.50
C SER A 10 2.65 -9.37 17.15
N ARG A 11 3.98 -9.37 17.12
CA ARG A 11 4.74 -9.65 15.90
C ARG A 11 4.39 -11.05 15.36
N GLY A 12 4.40 -11.18 14.03
CA GLY A 12 4.01 -12.42 13.38
C GLY A 12 2.50 -12.63 13.23
N THR A 13 1.65 -11.76 13.79
CA THR A 13 0.20 -11.80 13.53
C THR A 13 -0.18 -11.06 12.25
N ALA A 14 -1.30 -11.44 11.63
CA ALA A 14 -1.85 -10.73 10.47
C ALA A 14 -2.14 -9.25 10.80
N LEU A 15 -2.66 -8.99 12.00
CA LEU A 15 -2.97 -7.64 12.46
C LEU A 15 -1.70 -6.78 12.63
N TRP A 16 -0.63 -7.34 13.16
CA TRP A 16 0.67 -6.65 13.20
C TRP A 16 1.16 -6.31 11.79
N GLY A 17 1.13 -7.28 10.88
CA GLY A 17 1.62 -7.12 9.52
C GLY A 17 0.82 -6.07 8.74
N ILE A 18 -0.51 -6.12 8.78
CA ILE A 18 -1.34 -5.13 8.08
C ILE A 18 -1.22 -3.73 8.71
N ASN A 19 -0.98 -3.65 10.03
CA ASN A 19 -0.66 -2.39 10.69
C ASN A 19 0.67 -1.83 10.19
N LEU A 20 1.70 -2.65 10.04
CA LEU A 20 2.97 -2.22 9.47
C LEU A 20 2.83 -1.81 8.00
N PHE A 21 2.04 -2.54 7.22
CA PHE A 21 1.76 -2.22 5.82
C PHE A 21 1.16 -0.82 5.67
N ARG A 22 0.13 -0.48 6.47
CA ARG A 22 -0.52 0.84 6.40
C ARG A 22 0.33 1.98 6.94
N SER A 23 1.17 1.73 7.95
CA SER A 23 1.92 2.80 8.63
C SER A 23 3.27 3.05 7.97
N ASP A 24 3.87 2.02 7.41
CA ASP A 24 5.22 2.04 6.87
C ASP A 24 5.23 1.83 5.35
N ALA A 25 4.96 0.62 4.85
CA ALA A 25 5.14 0.30 3.42
C ALA A 25 4.37 1.26 2.48
N LEU A 26 3.06 1.44 2.68
CA LEU A 26 2.27 2.40 1.89
C LEU A 26 2.72 3.85 2.08
N SER A 27 3.19 4.21 3.28
CA SER A 27 3.71 5.55 3.55
C SER A 27 5.02 5.79 2.81
N GLN A 28 5.91 4.80 2.76
CA GLN A 28 7.20 4.92 2.09
C GLN A 28 7.08 4.92 0.57
N LEU A 29 6.17 4.11 0.00
CA LEU A 29 5.82 4.23 -1.42
C LEU A 29 5.38 5.67 -1.74
N MET A 30 4.51 6.26 -0.92
CA MET A 30 4.10 7.65 -1.10
C MET A 30 5.25 8.65 -1.01
N ASN A 31 6.20 8.43 -0.09
CA ASN A 31 7.38 9.27 0.02
C ASN A 31 8.23 9.17 -1.25
N ASP A 32 8.50 7.97 -1.76
CA ASP A 32 9.25 7.79 -3.00
C ASP A 32 8.57 8.48 -4.19
N LEU A 33 7.25 8.34 -4.34
CA LEU A 33 6.49 9.04 -5.39
C LEU A 33 6.52 10.57 -5.26
N LEU A 34 6.49 11.11 -4.03
CA LEU A 34 6.61 12.55 -3.79
C LEU A 34 7.98 13.09 -4.20
N HIS A 35 9.07 12.35 -3.98
CA HIS A 35 10.41 12.76 -4.44
C HIS A 35 10.49 12.83 -5.98
N ARG A 36 9.58 12.14 -6.67
CA ARG A 36 9.49 12.10 -8.14
C ARG A 36 8.38 13.01 -8.69
N GLU A 37 7.74 13.84 -7.87
CA GLU A 37 6.63 14.69 -8.29
C GLU A 37 6.97 15.60 -9.48
N ARG A 38 8.17 16.19 -9.48
CA ARG A 38 8.61 17.15 -10.51
C ARG A 38 8.98 16.49 -11.83
N ILE A 39 9.70 15.37 -11.77
CA ILE A 39 10.29 14.72 -12.95
C ILE A 39 9.48 13.52 -13.45
N GLY A 40 8.57 13.01 -12.62
CA GLY A 40 7.86 11.77 -12.89
C GLY A 40 8.73 10.52 -12.73
N LEU A 41 8.19 9.42 -13.22
CA LEU A 41 8.88 8.15 -13.43
C LEU A 41 8.93 7.90 -14.94
N LEU A 42 9.86 7.06 -15.37
CA LEU A 42 9.88 6.54 -16.74
C LEU A 42 8.71 5.58 -16.95
N ASP A 43 8.23 5.41 -18.18
CA ASP A 43 7.07 4.56 -18.49
C ASP A 43 7.24 3.13 -17.96
N GLU A 44 8.41 2.50 -18.17
CA GLU A 44 8.71 1.16 -17.63
C GLU A 44 8.66 1.14 -16.09
N GLN A 45 9.12 2.21 -15.44
CA GLN A 45 9.08 2.32 -13.98
C GLN A 45 7.63 2.43 -13.49
N CYS A 46 6.82 3.22 -14.19
CA CYS A 46 5.40 3.34 -13.87
C CYS A 46 4.64 2.02 -14.04
N ASP A 47 4.93 1.28 -15.11
CA ASP A 47 4.28 -0.01 -15.36
C ASP A 47 4.61 -1.02 -14.26
N LYS A 48 5.84 -1.01 -13.73
CA LYS A 48 6.22 -1.85 -12.57
C LYS A 48 5.43 -1.49 -11.31
N VAL A 49 5.19 -0.20 -11.05
CA VAL A 49 4.35 0.22 -9.92
C VAL A 49 2.90 -0.18 -10.14
N LYS A 50 2.37 0.01 -11.36
CA LYS A 50 1.00 -0.38 -11.73
C LYS A 50 0.81 -1.89 -11.53
N LEU A 51 1.78 -2.70 -11.94
CA LEU A 51 1.79 -4.15 -11.71
C LEU A 51 1.74 -4.47 -10.21
N ALA A 52 2.61 -3.87 -9.40
CA ALA A 52 2.67 -4.14 -7.97
C ALA A 52 1.37 -3.73 -7.24
N LEU A 53 0.79 -2.58 -7.59
CA LEU A 53 -0.50 -2.15 -7.05
C LEU A 53 -1.64 -3.06 -7.52
N GLY A 54 -1.63 -3.49 -8.77
CA GLY A 54 -2.58 -4.46 -9.31
C GLY A 54 -2.51 -5.82 -8.60
N GLU A 55 -1.30 -6.33 -8.33
CA GLU A 55 -1.12 -7.55 -7.53
C GLU A 55 -1.72 -7.38 -6.12
N ILE A 56 -1.47 -6.26 -5.44
CA ILE A 56 -2.03 -5.97 -4.11
C ILE A 56 -3.56 -5.90 -4.14
N VAL A 57 -4.13 -5.27 -5.16
CA VAL A 57 -5.58 -5.20 -5.34
C VAL A 57 -6.16 -6.59 -5.57
N ASN A 58 -5.52 -7.42 -6.39
CA ASN A 58 -5.94 -8.80 -6.65
C ASN A 58 -5.88 -9.65 -5.37
N ILE A 59 -4.81 -9.52 -4.58
CA ILE A 59 -4.67 -10.18 -3.27
C ILE A 59 -5.79 -9.72 -2.32
N ALA A 60 -6.06 -8.43 -2.24
CA ALA A 60 -7.15 -7.91 -1.42
C ALA A 60 -8.54 -8.38 -1.89
N SER A 61 -8.69 -8.62 -3.19
CA SER A 61 -9.93 -9.14 -3.78
C SER A 61 -10.15 -10.63 -3.54
N SER A 62 -9.12 -11.42 -3.17
CA SER A 62 -9.29 -12.87 -2.97
C SER A 62 -9.97 -13.23 -1.65
N ILE A 63 -10.05 -12.28 -0.70
CA ILE A 63 -10.79 -12.47 0.56
C ILE A 63 -12.26 -12.74 0.25
N PRO A 64 -12.96 -13.65 0.95
CA PRO A 64 -14.38 -13.93 0.69
C PRO A 64 -15.28 -12.69 0.67
N ASP A 65 -16.29 -12.73 -0.21
CA ASP A 65 -17.38 -11.76 -0.24
C ASP A 65 -18.11 -11.73 1.12
N GLY A 66 -18.44 -10.53 1.59
CA GLY A 66 -19.05 -10.32 2.91
C GLY A 66 -18.07 -9.99 4.04
N SER A 67 -16.76 -10.24 3.86
CA SER A 67 -15.75 -9.74 4.79
C SER A 67 -15.71 -8.21 4.83
N TRP A 68 -15.42 -7.64 5.99
CA TRP A 68 -15.33 -6.19 6.13
C TRP A 68 -14.15 -5.66 5.30
N PHE A 69 -13.04 -6.41 5.26
CA PHE A 69 -11.87 -6.03 4.48
C PHE A 69 -12.19 -5.90 2.98
N ARG A 70 -12.86 -6.88 2.39
CA ARG A 70 -13.24 -6.80 0.97
C ARG A 70 -14.23 -5.68 0.70
N GLY A 71 -15.23 -5.50 1.56
CA GLY A 71 -16.19 -4.41 1.41
C GLY A 71 -15.58 -3.00 1.50
N THR A 72 -14.49 -2.87 2.28
CA THR A 72 -14.00 -1.56 2.75
C THR A 72 -12.58 -1.24 2.31
N ILE A 73 -11.61 -2.13 2.51
CA ILE A 73 -10.19 -1.87 2.23
C ILE A 73 -9.85 -2.15 0.78
N TRP A 74 -10.36 -3.24 0.19
CA TRP A 74 -10.12 -3.56 -1.22
C TRP A 74 -10.52 -2.40 -2.15
N LYS A 75 -11.70 -1.82 -1.97
CA LYS A 75 -12.14 -0.64 -2.75
C LYS A 75 -11.20 0.56 -2.62
N GLU A 76 -10.67 0.81 -1.43
CA GLU A 76 -9.74 1.93 -1.23
C GLU A 76 -8.36 1.66 -1.84
N LEU A 77 -7.94 0.38 -1.90
CA LEU A 77 -6.74 -0.05 -2.62
C LEU A 77 -6.94 0.04 -4.14
N GLN A 78 -8.10 -0.35 -4.65
CA GLN A 78 -8.48 -0.19 -6.06
C GLN A 78 -8.45 1.29 -6.46
N ASP A 79 -9.15 2.16 -5.72
CA ASP A 79 -9.14 3.60 -5.98
C ASP A 79 -7.73 4.19 -5.92
N PHE A 80 -6.87 3.68 -5.02
CA PHE A 80 -5.47 4.10 -4.95
C PHE A 80 -4.70 3.70 -6.22
N ALA A 81 -4.87 2.48 -6.71
CA ALA A 81 -4.26 2.00 -7.95
C ALA A 81 -4.77 2.75 -9.19
N ASP A 82 -6.05 3.11 -9.22
CA ASP A 82 -6.65 3.87 -10.32
C ASP A 82 -6.11 5.30 -10.36
N ILE A 83 -6.03 5.98 -9.21
CA ILE A 83 -5.40 7.31 -9.11
C ILE A 83 -3.92 7.24 -9.50
N TYR A 84 -3.20 6.17 -9.14
CA TYR A 84 -1.83 5.98 -9.58
C TYR A 84 -1.74 5.84 -11.10
N SER A 85 -2.67 5.12 -11.73
CA SER A 85 -2.73 4.99 -13.19
C SER A 85 -2.97 6.34 -13.88
N HIS A 86 -3.75 7.24 -13.26
CA HIS A 86 -3.86 8.62 -13.73
C HIS A 86 -2.55 9.39 -13.53
N TRP A 87 -1.86 9.24 -12.41
CA TRP A 87 -0.54 9.84 -12.20
C TRP A 87 0.46 9.38 -13.28
N ASN A 88 0.46 8.08 -13.62
CA ASN A 88 1.26 7.48 -14.70
C ASN A 88 1.00 8.12 -16.07
N SER A 89 -0.24 8.51 -16.37
CA SER A 89 -0.60 9.09 -17.68
C SER A 89 -0.02 10.49 -17.97
N HIS A 90 0.74 11.08 -17.03
CA HIS A 90 1.31 12.42 -17.14
C HIS A 90 2.84 12.37 -17.30
N SER A 91 3.33 12.30 -18.55
CA SER A 91 4.76 12.34 -18.89
C SER A 91 5.23 13.75 -19.27
N GLY A 92 6.52 14.04 -19.09
CA GLY A 92 7.12 15.35 -19.40
C GLY A 92 7.26 16.28 -18.19
N ASN A 93 7.92 17.42 -18.40
CA ASN A 93 8.35 18.32 -17.32
C ASN A 93 7.70 19.71 -17.40
N ASP A 94 6.71 19.88 -18.27
CA ASP A 94 6.01 21.15 -18.42
C ASP A 94 5.26 21.51 -17.13
N PRO A 95 5.15 22.81 -16.79
CA PRO A 95 4.50 23.25 -15.55
C PRO A 95 3.11 22.68 -15.32
N ASP A 96 2.29 22.58 -16.38
CA ASP A 96 0.94 22.03 -16.32
C ASP A 96 0.93 20.54 -16.00
N ILE A 97 1.85 19.77 -16.59
CA ILE A 97 2.02 18.34 -16.35
C ILE A 97 2.47 18.11 -14.90
N VAL A 98 3.44 18.89 -14.42
CA VAL A 98 3.88 18.85 -13.02
C VAL A 98 2.70 19.12 -12.12
N GLN A 99 1.92 20.17 -12.35
CA GLN A 99 0.75 20.55 -11.54
C GLN A 99 -0.31 19.43 -11.50
N ARG A 100 -0.54 18.72 -12.61
CA ARG A 100 -1.42 17.54 -12.66
C ARG A 100 -0.87 16.40 -11.80
N ARG A 101 0.42 16.07 -11.91
CA ARG A 101 1.07 15.09 -11.03
C ARG A 101 0.94 15.45 -9.55
N GLN A 102 1.12 16.71 -9.18
CA GLN A 102 0.94 17.16 -7.79
C GLN A 102 -0.50 16.93 -7.30
N THR A 103 -1.47 17.19 -8.18
CA THR A 103 -2.89 17.00 -7.87
C THR A 103 -3.21 15.52 -7.64
N GLU A 104 -2.72 14.63 -8.50
CA GLU A 104 -2.90 13.19 -8.32
C GLU A 104 -2.16 12.66 -7.08
N LEU A 105 -0.96 13.17 -6.75
CA LEU A 105 -0.25 12.81 -5.51
C LEU A 105 -1.00 13.24 -4.25
N ARG A 106 -1.68 14.39 -4.27
CA ARG A 106 -2.58 14.80 -3.17
C ARG A 106 -3.75 13.82 -3.01
N LYS A 107 -4.34 13.36 -4.12
CA LYS A 107 -5.41 12.35 -4.09
C LYS A 107 -4.90 11.01 -3.55
N LEU A 108 -3.72 10.53 -4.00
CA LEU A 108 -3.08 9.32 -3.48
C LEU A 108 -2.82 9.43 -1.98
N ARG A 109 -2.28 10.55 -1.51
CA ARG A 109 -2.05 10.80 -0.07
C ARG A 109 -3.34 10.73 0.73
N ASN A 110 -4.42 11.33 0.22
CA ASN A 110 -5.73 11.27 0.85
C ASN A 110 -6.28 9.85 0.93
N LYS A 111 -6.09 9.04 -0.12
CA LYS A 111 -6.48 7.62 -0.14
C LYS A 111 -5.67 6.79 0.83
N ARG A 112 -4.33 6.92 0.84
CA ARG A 112 -3.46 6.29 1.84
C ARG A 112 -3.90 6.60 3.27
N ASN A 113 -4.19 7.88 3.55
CA ASN A 113 -4.69 8.30 4.87
C ASN A 113 -6.06 7.69 5.22
N ARG A 114 -6.91 7.45 4.22
CA ARG A 114 -8.20 6.80 4.43
C ARG A 114 -8.03 5.31 4.71
N ILE A 115 -7.20 4.59 3.94
CA ILE A 115 -6.81 3.20 4.20
C ILE A 115 -6.26 3.07 5.62
N ALA A 116 -5.29 3.91 5.99
CA ALA A 116 -4.67 3.86 7.31
C ALA A 116 -5.67 4.10 8.45
N ARG A 117 -6.59 5.05 8.30
CA ARG A 117 -7.65 5.30 9.30
C ARG A 117 -8.62 4.13 9.42
N ARG A 118 -9.04 3.55 8.30
CA ARG A 118 -9.97 2.42 8.28
C ARG A 118 -9.36 1.20 8.98
N ILE A 119 -8.13 0.83 8.64
CA ILE A 119 -7.42 -0.27 9.29
C ILE A 119 -7.26 -0.01 10.79
N ARG A 120 -6.81 1.19 11.18
CA ARG A 120 -6.61 1.54 12.61
C ARG A 120 -7.88 1.46 13.45
N LYS A 121 -9.04 1.83 12.89
CA LYS A 121 -10.33 1.85 13.60
C LYS A 121 -10.97 0.47 13.74
N ASN A 122 -10.61 -0.49 12.88
CA ASN A 122 -11.31 -1.78 12.76
C ASN A 122 -10.39 -2.97 13.07
N GLN A 123 -9.39 -2.77 13.91
CA GLN A 123 -8.40 -3.80 14.25
C GLN A 123 -9.01 -5.09 14.81
N HIS A 124 -10.10 -4.97 15.59
CA HIS A 124 -10.86 -6.11 16.12
C HIS A 124 -11.55 -6.95 15.04
N VAL A 125 -11.91 -6.36 13.90
CA VAL A 125 -12.45 -7.11 12.75
C VAL A 125 -11.31 -7.76 11.98
N LEU A 126 -10.24 -6.99 11.75
CA LEU A 126 -9.09 -7.42 10.95
C LEU A 126 -8.35 -8.62 11.53
N GLN A 127 -8.29 -8.77 12.85
CA GLN A 127 -7.64 -9.94 13.46
C GLN A 127 -8.34 -11.26 13.13
N ASN A 128 -9.63 -11.22 12.77
CA ASN A 128 -10.43 -12.39 12.41
C ASN A 128 -10.58 -12.55 10.88
N ASP A 129 -10.56 -11.43 10.14
CA ASP A 129 -10.75 -11.41 8.68
C ASP A 129 -9.48 -11.70 7.87
N LEU A 130 -8.30 -11.57 8.49
CA LEU A 130 -7.01 -11.67 7.80
C LEU A 130 -6.17 -12.82 8.32
N ASP A 131 -5.51 -13.51 7.39
CA ASP A 131 -4.38 -14.37 7.69
C ASP A 131 -3.05 -13.65 7.37
N LEU A 132 -1.96 -14.17 7.94
CA LEU A 132 -0.62 -13.61 7.73
C LEU A 132 -0.15 -13.78 6.28
N GLN A 133 -0.55 -14.85 5.61
CA GLN A 133 -0.13 -15.18 4.25
C GLN A 133 -0.61 -14.11 3.25
N LEU A 134 -1.82 -13.57 3.44
CA LEU A 134 -2.35 -12.46 2.66
C LEU A 134 -1.45 -11.24 2.79
N VAL A 135 -1.06 -10.89 4.01
CA VAL A 135 -0.17 -9.76 4.27
C VAL A 135 1.22 -9.99 3.67
N ASP A 136 1.75 -11.21 3.79
CA ASP A 136 3.02 -11.59 3.17
C ASP A 136 2.99 -11.42 1.66
N ASN A 137 1.90 -11.83 1.01
CA ASN A 137 1.72 -11.67 -0.43
C ASN A 137 1.69 -10.18 -0.83
N MET A 138 1.06 -9.31 -0.03
CA MET A 138 1.09 -7.86 -0.26
C MET A 138 2.52 -7.30 -0.15
N TYR A 139 3.29 -7.75 0.84
CA TYR A 139 4.69 -7.38 0.99
C TYR A 139 5.58 -7.95 -0.12
N ALA A 140 5.28 -9.15 -0.63
CA ALA A 140 6.00 -9.74 -1.76
C ALA A 140 5.80 -8.91 -3.04
N ALA A 141 4.58 -8.41 -3.30
CA ALA A 141 4.32 -7.50 -4.43
C ALA A 141 5.16 -6.22 -4.34
N PHE A 142 5.21 -5.59 -3.17
CA PHE A 142 6.11 -4.45 -2.93
C PHE A 142 7.60 -4.81 -2.94
N GLY A 143 7.96 -6.02 -2.50
CA GLY A 143 9.33 -6.52 -2.55
C GLY A 143 9.83 -6.68 -3.98
N LYS A 144 8.99 -7.20 -4.90
CA LYS A 144 9.31 -7.26 -6.34
C LYS A 144 9.58 -5.86 -6.92
N LEU A 145 8.73 -4.89 -6.58
CA LEU A 145 8.91 -3.50 -7.02
C LEU A 145 10.22 -2.90 -6.48
N ALA A 146 10.43 -3.00 -5.17
CA ALA A 146 11.61 -2.51 -4.48
C ALA A 146 12.91 -3.14 -5.03
N HIS A 147 12.89 -4.44 -5.31
CA HIS A 147 14.03 -5.15 -5.89
C HIS A 147 14.29 -4.75 -7.35
N SER A 148 13.23 -4.50 -8.12
CA SER A 148 13.35 -4.15 -9.54
C SER A 148 13.84 -2.73 -9.78
N LEU A 149 13.62 -1.81 -8.83
CA LEU A 149 13.90 -0.38 -8.93
C LEU A 149 14.39 0.22 -7.59
N PRO A 150 15.48 -0.32 -7.00
CA PRO A 150 15.90 0.03 -5.65
C PRO A 150 16.34 1.50 -5.50
N GLU A 151 16.88 2.11 -6.54
CA GLU A 151 17.29 3.51 -6.61
C GLU A 151 16.11 4.48 -6.74
N VAL A 152 14.97 4.00 -7.23
CA VAL A 152 13.73 4.76 -7.33
C VAL A 152 12.95 4.67 -6.01
N PHE A 153 12.86 3.46 -5.45
CA PHE A 153 12.02 3.15 -4.29
C PHE A 153 12.81 2.90 -3.02
N VAL A 154 13.81 3.74 -2.75
CA VAL A 154 14.74 3.60 -1.62
C VAL A 154 14.01 3.49 -0.28
N ASN A 155 12.94 4.27 -0.07
CA ASN A 155 12.21 4.22 1.19
C ASN A 155 11.36 2.96 1.30
N LEU A 156 10.70 2.54 0.22
CA LEU A 156 9.92 1.29 0.18
C LEU A 156 10.82 0.07 0.39
N THR A 157 12.00 0.01 -0.22
CA THR A 157 12.98 -1.07 -0.01
C THR A 157 13.26 -1.25 1.47
N LYS A 158 13.59 -0.16 2.18
CA LYS A 158 13.83 -0.19 3.62
C LYS A 158 12.60 -0.62 4.42
N ALA A 159 11.38 -0.30 3.97
CA ALA A 159 10.15 -0.73 4.65
C ALA A 159 9.88 -2.23 4.48
N VAL A 160 10.15 -2.77 3.29
CA VAL A 160 10.04 -4.22 3.02
C VAL A 160 11.07 -4.98 3.86
N GLU A 161 12.33 -4.54 3.87
CA GLU A 161 13.38 -5.14 4.69
C GLU A 161 13.03 -5.13 6.19
N ARG A 162 12.49 -4.02 6.70
CA ARG A 162 12.02 -3.94 8.10
C ARG A 162 10.92 -4.95 8.41
N PHE A 163 9.99 -5.20 7.48
CA PHE A 163 8.96 -6.22 7.68
C PHE A 163 9.57 -7.63 7.72
N MET A 164 10.44 -7.96 6.75
CA MET A 164 11.07 -9.28 6.67
C MET A 164 11.93 -9.58 7.90
N ASN A 165 12.75 -8.62 8.35
CA ASN A 165 13.58 -8.79 9.53
C ASN A 165 12.74 -8.98 10.79
N ARG A 166 11.74 -8.11 11.01
CA ARG A 166 10.90 -8.17 12.23
C ARG A 166 9.94 -9.36 12.28
N LYS A 167 9.69 -10.02 11.15
CA LYS A 167 8.87 -11.23 11.06
C LYS A 167 9.68 -12.47 11.46
N GLY A 168 10.97 -12.49 11.14
CA GLY A 168 11.88 -13.60 11.45
C GLY A 168 12.44 -13.61 12.87
N ASP A 169 12.30 -12.49 13.60
CA ASP A 169 12.66 -12.31 15.01
C ASP A 169 11.54 -12.74 15.96
#